data_AF-A0A392R8D3-F1
#
_entry.id   AF-A0A392R8D3-F1
#
_cell.length_a   1.000
_cell.length_b   1.000
_cell.length_c   1.000
_cell.angle_alpha   90.00
_cell.angle_beta   90.00
_cell.angle_gamma   90.00
#
_symmetry.space_group_name_H-M   'P 1'
#
loop_
_entity.id
_entity.type
_entity.pdbx_description
1 polymer ?
#
loop_
_entity_poly.entity_id
_entity_poly.type
_entity_poly.pdbx_seq_one_letter_code
_entity_poly.pdbx_strand_id
1 'polypeptide(L)'
;LQSSITSDDEARRSIIDSSIRNACLDQSLKTMMEICVRCLVKEPEERPSIEDVLWNLQFASQVQDAWRGDSLSSDSSPISPLPSQRMNFH
;
A
#
# COMPACT_ATOMS: atom_id res chain seq x y z
N LEU A 1 12.28 13.95 -4.16
CA LEU A 1 11.14 13.00 -4.26
C LEU A 1 11.49 11.66 -3.66
N GLN A 2 12.39 10.86 -4.24
CA GLN A 2 12.80 9.57 -3.64
C GLN A 2 13.26 9.71 -2.18
N SER A 3 14.20 10.63 -1.90
CA SER A 3 14.72 10.88 -0.54
C SER A 3 13.64 11.30 0.47
N SER A 4 12.70 12.14 0.05
CA SER A 4 11.60 12.63 0.88
C SER A 4 10.56 11.56 1.19
N ILE A 5 10.44 10.53 0.35
CA ILE A 5 9.46 9.44 0.52
C ILE A 5 10.04 8.31 1.40
N THR A 6 11.35 8.05 1.31
CA THR A 6 11.97 6.92 2.00
C THR A 6 12.44 7.22 3.43
N SER A 7 12.78 8.48 3.73
CA SER A 7 13.47 8.86 4.98
C SER A 7 12.72 9.82 5.90
N ASP A 8 11.71 10.53 5.40
CA ASP A 8 10.96 11.54 6.17
C ASP A 8 9.48 11.17 6.24
N ASP A 9 9.03 10.67 7.38
CA ASP A 9 7.66 10.21 7.58
C ASP A 9 6.65 11.36 7.52
N GLU A 10 7.03 12.57 7.92
CA GLU A 10 6.13 13.72 7.93
C GLU A 10 5.98 14.31 6.52
N ALA A 11 7.09 14.42 5.77
CA ALA A 11 7.03 14.75 4.36
C ALA A 11 6.24 13.70 3.55
N ARG A 12 6.44 12.39 3.83
CA ARG A 12 5.66 11.31 3.20
C ARG A 12 4.17 11.47 3.50
N ARG A 13 3.80 11.69 4.76
CA ARG A 13 2.40 11.91 5.17
C ARG A 13 1.79 13.15 4.52
N SER A 14 2.55 14.22 4.32
CA SER A 14 2.04 15.47 3.77
C SER A 14 1.45 15.33 2.35
N ILE A 15 2.00 14.39 1.56
CA ILE A 15 1.57 14.15 0.17
C ILE A 15 0.53 13.04 0.02
N ILE A 16 0.19 12.34 1.11
CA ILE A 16 -0.87 11.33 1.13
C ILE A 16 -2.23 12.02 1.24
N ASP A 17 -3.16 11.61 0.37
CA ASP A 17 -4.54 12.06 0.39
C ASP A 17 -5.16 11.86 1.78
N SER A 18 -5.87 12.87 2.27
CA SER A 18 -6.42 12.88 3.62
C SER A 18 -7.42 11.75 3.88
N SER A 19 -8.10 11.25 2.85
CA SER A 19 -9.09 10.16 2.99
C SER A 19 -8.45 8.82 3.36
N ILE A 20 -7.17 8.60 3.00
CA ILE A 20 -6.47 7.33 3.24
C ILE A 20 -5.38 7.44 4.32
N ARG A 21 -4.99 8.65 4.73
CA ARG A 21 -3.89 8.90 5.68
C ARG A 21 -4.03 8.12 7.00
N ASN A 22 -5.25 7.94 7.48
CA ASN A 22 -5.55 7.21 8.73
C ASN A 22 -6.17 5.82 8.48
N ALA A 23 -6.36 5.42 7.22
CA ALA A 23 -6.97 4.16 6.84
C ALA A 23 -5.93 3.08 6.47
N CYS A 24 -4.67 3.49 6.30
CA CYS A 24 -3.58 2.64 5.88
C CYS A 24 -2.39 2.71 6.85
N LEU A 25 -1.68 1.59 6.98
CA LEU A 25 -0.43 1.51 7.71
C LEU A 25 0.68 2.26 6.98
N ASP A 26 1.54 2.90 7.77
CA ASP A 26 2.72 3.60 7.25
C ASP A 26 3.63 2.71 6.42
N GLN A 27 3.83 1.45 6.86
CA GLN A 27 4.67 0.50 6.14
C GLN A 27 4.07 0.13 4.78
N SER A 28 2.78 -0.16 4.72
CA SER A 28 2.08 -0.44 3.46
C SER A 28 2.15 0.76 2.51
N LEU A 29 1.89 1.97 3.02
CA LEU A 29 2.00 3.20 2.25
C LEU A 29 3.44 3.43 1.75
N LYS A 30 4.45 3.23 2.60
CA LYS A 30 5.86 3.38 2.25
C LYS A 30 6.24 2.44 1.10
N THR A 31 5.91 1.16 1.21
CA THR A 31 6.19 0.17 0.16
C THR A 31 5.53 0.57 -1.15
N MET A 32 4.24 0.93 -1.12
CA MET A 32 3.50 1.35 -2.33
C MET A 32 4.13 2.59 -2.98
N MET A 33 4.47 3.61 -2.18
CA MET A 33 5.09 4.82 -2.71
C MET A 33 6.47 4.53 -3.29
N GLU A 34 7.28 3.70 -2.61
CA GLU A 34 8.61 3.34 -3.09
C GLU A 34 8.56 2.59 -4.44
N ILE A 35 7.70 1.58 -4.58
CA ILE A 35 7.56 0.86 -5.86
C ILE A 35 7.05 1.80 -6.97
N CYS A 36 6.05 2.66 -6.69
CA CYS A 36 5.53 3.61 -7.68
C CYS A 36 6.62 4.58 -8.16
N VAL A 37 7.47 5.08 -7.26
CA VAL A 37 8.52 6.01 -7.62
C VAL A 37 9.65 5.30 -8.40
N ARG A 38 9.95 4.03 -8.09
CA ARG A 38 10.89 3.23 -8.89
C ARG A 38 10.38 2.96 -10.31
N CYS A 39 9.07 2.79 -10.51
CA CYS A 39 8.48 2.68 -11.84
C CYS A 39 8.64 3.94 -12.71
N LEU A 40 8.86 5.11 -12.09
CA LEU A 40 8.99 6.40 -12.76
C LEU A 40 10.44 6.83 -12.98
N VAL A 41 11.42 5.96 -12.67
CA VAL A 41 12.84 6.24 -12.93
C VAL A 41 13.05 6.49 -14.42
N LYS A 42 13.89 7.48 -14.75
CA LYS A 42 14.12 7.88 -16.15
C LYS A 42 14.74 6.74 -16.95
N GLU A 43 15.71 6.08 -16.36
CA GLU A 43 16.43 4.99 -16.97
C GLU A 43 15.58 3.70 -16.98
N PRO A 44 15.19 3.15 -18.15
CA PRO A 44 14.30 2.00 -18.22
C PRO A 44 14.87 0.72 -17.58
N GLU A 45 16.18 0.48 -17.68
CA GLU A 45 16.83 -0.69 -17.06
C GLU A 45 16.87 -0.65 -15.54
N GLU A 46 16.68 0.51 -14.92
CA GLU A 46 16.56 0.65 -13.46
C GLU A 46 15.12 0.44 -12.97
N ARG A 47 14.14 0.38 -13.89
CA ARG A 47 12.75 0.15 -13.51
C ARG A 47 12.54 -1.32 -13.09
N PRO A 48 11.70 -1.57 -12.08
CA PRO A 48 11.39 -2.93 -11.67
C PRO A 48 10.74 -3.74 -12.80
N SER A 49 10.92 -5.06 -12.73
CA SER A 49 10.10 -5.98 -13.50
C SER A 49 8.64 -5.91 -13.07
N ILE A 50 7.71 -6.35 -13.93
CA ILE A 50 6.29 -6.38 -13.55
C ILE A 50 6.04 -7.35 -12.39
N GLU A 51 6.82 -8.43 -12.31
CA GLU A 51 6.82 -9.39 -11.21
C GLU A 51 7.20 -8.73 -9.89
N ASP A 52 8.26 -7.91 -9.88
CA ASP A 52 8.67 -7.15 -8.69
C ASP A 52 7.59 -6.15 -8.26
N VAL A 53 6.95 -5.47 -9.22
CA VAL A 53 5.86 -4.53 -8.93
C VAL A 53 4.71 -5.26 -8.25
N LEU A 54 4.25 -6.37 -8.84
CA LEU A 54 3.14 -7.17 -8.30
C LEU A 54 3.48 -7.70 -6.91
N TRP A 55 4.69 -8.22 -6.72
CA TRP A 55 5.14 -8.72 -5.42
C TRP A 55 5.12 -7.64 -4.33
N ASN A 56 5.65 -6.45 -4.62
CA ASN A 56 5.68 -5.35 -3.66
C ASN A 56 4.26 -4.86 -3.29
N LEU A 57 3.36 -4.78 -4.27
CA LEU A 57 1.97 -4.38 -4.02
C LEU A 57 1.20 -5.45 -3.22
N GLN A 58 1.40 -6.73 -3.52
CA GLN A 58 0.82 -7.84 -2.75
C GLN A 58 1.33 -7.85 -1.31
N PHE A 59 2.64 -7.62 -1.11
CA PHE A 59 3.23 -7.49 0.22
C PHE A 59 2.59 -6.32 1.00
N ALA A 60 2.46 -5.15 0.38
CA ALA A 60 1.82 -4.00 1.02
C ALA A 60 0.36 -4.27 1.42
N SER A 61 -0.40 -4.97 0.56
CA SER A 61 -1.77 -5.40 0.86
C SER A 61 -1.81 -6.39 2.02
N GLN A 62 -0.95 -7.41 2.01
CA GLN A 62 -0.92 -8.42 3.05
C GLN A 62 -0.61 -7.82 4.44
N VAL A 63 0.36 -6.89 4.50
CA VAL A 63 0.67 -6.17 5.74
C VAL A 63 -0.53 -5.35 6.23
N GLN A 64 -1.26 -4.73 5.31
CA GLN A 64 -2.45 -3.94 5.62
C GLN A 64 -3.61 -4.80 6.13
N ASP A 65 -3.82 -5.96 5.51
CA ASP A 65 -4.90 -6.89 5.83
C ASP A 65 -4.67 -7.56 7.19
N ALA A 66 -3.43 -7.93 7.51
CA ALA A 66 -3.07 -8.45 8.83
C ALA A 66 -3.46 -7.45 9.94
N TRP A 67 -3.18 -6.17 9.76
CA TRP A 67 -3.57 -5.13 10.72
C TRP A 67 -5.09 -4.95 10.84
N ARG A 68 -5.84 -5.04 9.73
CA ARG A 68 -7.31 -4.99 9.78
C ARG A 68 -7.88 -6.19 10.51
N GLY A 69 -7.33 -7.38 10.26
CA GLY A 69 -7.73 -8.62 10.94
C GLY A 69 -7.54 -8.53 12.45
N ASP A 70 -6.41 -7.99 12.90
CA ASP A 70 -6.12 -7.77 14.32
C ASP A 70 -7.03 -6.70 14.95
N SER A 71 -7.32 -5.63 14.19
CA SER A 71 -8.20 -4.54 14.66
C SER A 71 -9.66 -4.97 14.81
N LEU A 72 -10.14 -5.93 14.01
CA LEU A 72 -11.51 -6.45 14.06
C LEU A 72 -11.68 -7.61 15.05
N SER A 73 -10.58 -8.27 15.41
CA SER A 73 -10.52 -9.42 16.33
C SER A 73 -10.91 -9.06 17.78
N SER A 74 -10.83 -7.78 18.17
CA SER A 74 -11.21 -7.33 19.52
C SER A 74 -12.68 -6.96 19.70
N ASP A 75 -13.54 -6.94 18.66
CA ASP A 75 -14.92 -6.44 18.83
C ASP A 75 -15.99 -7.04 17.88
N SER A 76 -15.95 -8.33 17.49
CA SER A 76 -17.17 -9.04 17.05
C SER A 76 -16.99 -10.54 16.75
N SER A 77 -18.04 -11.30 17.08
CA SER A 77 -18.31 -12.69 16.66
C SER A 77 -18.21 -12.91 15.14
N PRO A 78 -18.14 -14.16 14.62
CA PRO A 78 -17.65 -14.42 13.27
C PRO A 78 -18.63 -13.94 12.21
N ILE A 79 -18.33 -12.79 11.60
CA ILE A 79 -18.99 -12.33 10.39
C ILE A 79 -18.41 -13.14 9.23
N SER A 80 -19.30 -13.83 8.52
CA SER A 80 -18.96 -14.66 7.36
C SER A 80 -18.21 -13.86 6.28
N PRO A 81 -17.28 -14.50 5.52
CA PRO A 81 -16.49 -13.80 4.54
C PRO A 81 -17.37 -13.28 3.39
N LEU A 82 -17.38 -11.96 3.21
CA LEU A 82 -18.02 -11.31 2.07
C LEU A 82 -17.23 -11.64 0.80
N PRO A 83 -17.87 -12.11 -0.29
CA PRO A 83 -17.17 -12.43 -1.53
C PRO A 83 -16.61 -11.15 -2.16
N SER A 84 -15.35 -11.24 -2.62
CA SER A 84 -14.62 -10.18 -3.31
C SER A 84 -15.50 -9.47 -4.35
N GLN A 85 -15.79 -8.19 -4.13
CA GLN A 85 -16.44 -7.37 -5.15
C GLN A 85 -15.48 -7.24 -6.34
N ARG A 86 -15.78 -7.99 -7.40
CA ARG A 86 -15.23 -7.80 -8.73
C ARG A 86 -15.59 -6.39 -9.19
N MET A 87 -14.60 -5.52 -9.25
CA MET A 87 -14.74 -4.19 -9.87
C MET A 87 -14.90 -4.39 -11.38
N ASN A 88 -16.11 -4.19 -11.90
CA ASN A 88 -16.35 -4.08 -13.33
C ASN A 88 -16.11 -2.62 -13.74
N PHE A 89 -15.13 -2.40 -14.59
CA PHE A 89 -14.96 -1.12 -15.28
C PHE A 89 -15.90 -1.10 -16.49
N HIS A 90 -16.77 -0.08 -16.54
CA HIS A 90 -17.66 0.20 -17.67
C HIS A 90 -16.98 1.11 -18.69
#